data_AF-A0A3S1EVV3-F1
#
_entry.id   AF-A0A3S1EVV3-F1
#
_cell.length_a   1.000
_cell.length_b   1.000
_cell.length_c   1.000
_cell.angle_alpha   90.00
_cell.angle_beta   90.00
_cell.angle_gamma   90.00
#
_symmetry.space_group_name_H-M   'P 1'
#
loop_
_entity.id
_entity.type
_entity.pdbx_description
1 polymer ?
#
loop_
_entity_poly.entity_id
_entity_poly.type
_entity_poly.pdbx_seq_one_letter_code
_entity_poly.pdbx_strand_id
1 'polypeptide(L)' 'ISRVEACVAAGKLQGDPRAIATMLWAVGHGTISLLITFPFYPFGDPQAFVKRMCDFTLATLSTQNVPPLTETPVNC' A
#
# COMPACT_ATOMS: atom_id res chain seq x y z
N ILE A 1 3.18 -8.65 7.51
CA ILE A 1 4.29 -8.74 6.53
C ILE A 1 4.29 -10.11 5.86
N SER A 2 4.11 -11.22 6.60
CA SER A 2 4.01 -12.60 6.07
C SER A 2 3.20 -12.80 4.78
N ARG A 3 2.05 -12.14 4.63
CA ARG A 3 1.26 -12.19 3.39
C ARG A 3 1.97 -11.55 2.20
N VAL A 4 2.66 -10.43 2.41
CA VAL A 4 3.45 -9.76 1.38
C VAL A 4 4.68 -10.58 1.04
N GLU A 5 5.36 -11.16 2.03
CA GLU A 5 6.46 -12.11 1.82
C GLU A 5 6.01 -13.28 0.94
N ALA A 6 4.82 -13.86 1.20
CA ALA A 6 4.27 -14.92 0.36
C ALA A 6 3.99 -14.45 -1.08
N CYS A 7 3.50 -13.22 -1.28
CA CYS A 7 3.32 -12.66 -2.62
C CYS A 7 4.64 -12.44 -3.36
N VAL A 8 5.69 -12.02 -2.65
CA VAL A 8 7.04 -11.87 -3.22
C VAL A 8 7.62 -13.25 -3.55
N ALA A 9 7.50 -14.23 -2.65
CA ALA A 9 7.95 -15.60 -2.88
C ALA A 9 7.20 -16.28 -4.05
N ALA A 10 5.93 -15.94 -4.26
CA ALA A 10 5.13 -16.41 -5.39
C ALA A 10 5.38 -15.63 -6.70
N GLY A 11 6.29 -14.66 -6.71
CA GLY A 11 6.61 -13.83 -7.89
C GLY A 11 5.49 -12.89 -8.32
N LYS A 12 4.51 -12.62 -7.44
CA LYS A 12 3.39 -11.71 -7.71
C LYS A 12 3.73 -10.25 -7.39
N LEU A 13 4.69 -10.05 -6.51
CA LEU A 13 5.29 -8.75 -6.17
C LEU A 13 6.81 -8.91 -6.21
N GLN A 14 7.54 -7.82 -6.39
CA GLN A 14 9.01 -7.84 -6.45
C GLN A 14 9.58 -6.73 -5.56
N GLY A 15 10.63 -7.07 -4.80
CA GLY A 15 11.32 -6.12 -3.93
C GLY A 15 11.19 -6.46 -2.44
N ASP A 16 11.45 -5.45 -1.59
CA ASP A 16 11.47 -5.59 -0.14
C ASP A 16 10.05 -5.74 0.45
N PRO A 17 9.72 -6.88 1.10
CA PRO A 17 8.39 -7.12 1.65
C PRO A 17 7.99 -6.10 2.72
N ARG A 18 8.94 -5.58 3.49
CA ARG A 18 8.67 -4.57 4.52
C ARG A 18 8.28 -3.24 3.90
N ALA A 19 9.02 -2.76 2.90
CA ALA A 19 8.70 -1.56 2.13
C ALA A 19 7.31 -1.68 1.50
N ILE A 20 7.05 -2.77 0.78
CA ILE A 20 5.76 -3.03 0.12
C ILE A 20 4.62 -3.05 1.16
N ALA A 21 4.79 -3.76 2.28
CA ALA A 21 3.77 -3.81 3.33
C ALA A 21 3.51 -2.43 3.95
N THR A 22 4.56 -1.63 4.13
CA THR A 22 4.47 -0.28 4.68
C THR A 22 3.72 0.65 3.73
N MET A 23 4.01 0.57 2.43
CA MET A 23 3.30 1.34 1.39
C MET A 23 1.82 0.96 1.32
N LEU A 24 1.49 -0.34 1.30
CA LEU A 24 0.11 -0.84 1.33
C LEU A 24 -0.65 -0.33 2.55
N TRP A 25 -0.03 -0.41 3.74
CA TRP A 25 -0.61 0.10 4.97
C TRP A 25 -0.82 1.60 4.91
N ALA A 26 0.18 2.36 4.48
CA ALA A 26 0.11 3.82 4.40
C ALA A 26 -1.01 4.29 3.47
N VAL A 27 -1.18 3.67 2.29
CA VAL A 27 -2.27 4.03 1.39
C VAL A 27 -3.62 3.64 1.98
N GLY A 28 -3.79 2.41 2.46
CA GLY A 28 -5.07 1.96 3.02
C GLY A 28 -5.48 2.80 4.23
N HIS A 29 -4.59 2.93 5.21
CA HIS A 29 -4.81 3.75 6.40
C HIS A 29 -5.04 5.23 6.06
N GLY A 30 -4.20 5.82 5.20
CA GLY A 30 -4.31 7.22 4.80
C GLY A 30 -5.63 7.51 4.07
N THR A 31 -6.03 6.63 3.14
CA THR A 31 -7.29 6.78 2.38
C THR A 31 -8.50 6.81 3.31
N ILE A 32 -8.58 5.86 4.26
CA ILE A 32 -9.69 5.81 5.22
C ILE A 32 -9.61 6.98 6.22
N SER A 33 -8.40 7.32 6.68
CA SER A 33 -8.19 8.45 7.58
C SER A 33 -8.74 9.75 6.97
N LEU A 34 -8.46 10.01 5.68
CA LEU A 34 -8.96 11.19 4.98
C LEU A 34 -10.49 11.28 4.98
N LEU A 35 -11.18 10.15 4.74
CA LEU A 35 -12.64 10.10 4.76
C LEU A 35 -13.23 10.39 6.14
N ILE A 36 -12.52 9.99 7.22
CA ILE A 36 -12.93 10.24 8.60
C ILE A 36 -12.64 11.69 9.02
N THR A 37 -11.43 12.19 8.73
CA THR A 37 -10.96 13.49 9.23
C THR A 37 -11.57 14.66 8.46
N PHE A 38 -11.95 14.45 7.20
CA PHE A 38 -12.52 15.50 6.34
C PHE A 38 -13.92 15.13 5.82
N PRO A 39 -14.93 15.02 6.70
CA PRO A 39 -16.26 14.50 6.34
C PRO A 39 -17.04 15.39 5.37
N PHE A 40 -16.66 16.67 5.23
CA PHE A 40 -17.31 17.63 4.35
C PHE A 40 -16.53 17.91 3.05
N TYR A 41 -15.35 17.31 2.90
CA TYR A 41 -14.61 17.42 1.65
C TYR A 41 -15.26 16.53 0.58
N PRO A 42 -15.46 17.03 -0.65
CA PRO A 42 -16.17 16.29 -1.69
C PRO A 42 -15.29 15.24 -2.38
N PHE A 43 -14.93 14.15 -1.68
CA PHE A 43 -14.18 13.02 -2.26
C PHE A 43 -14.96 12.24 -3.33
N GLY A 44 -16.27 12.49 -3.47
CA GLY A 44 -17.18 11.69 -4.30
C GLY A 44 -17.76 10.50 -3.53
N ASP A 45 -18.08 9.41 -4.22
CA ASP A 45 -18.52 8.17 -3.56
C ASP A 45 -17.37 7.55 -2.74
N PRO A 46 -17.51 7.40 -1.41
CA PRO A 46 -16.44 6.89 -0.55
C PRO A 46 -15.96 5.49 -0.95
N GLN A 47 -16.87 4.60 -1.37
CA GLN A 47 -16.49 3.24 -1.75
C GLN A 47 -15.69 3.22 -3.05
N ALA A 48 -16.15 3.96 -4.06
CA ALA A 48 -15.41 4.09 -5.31
C ALA A 48 -14.05 4.80 -5.12
N PHE A 49 -13.95 5.77 -4.21
CA PHE A 49 -12.68 6.42 -3.86
C PHE A 49 -11.69 5.40 -3.26
N VAL A 50 -12.12 4.66 -2.24
CA VAL A 50 -11.29 3.62 -1.59
C VAL A 50 -10.85 2.58 -2.62
N LYS A 51 -11.78 2.06 -3.43
CA LYS A 51 -11.46 1.06 -4.45
C LYS A 51 -10.39 1.56 -5.41
N ARG A 52 -10.52 2.79 -5.93
CA ARG A 52 -9.56 3.36 -6.88
C ARG A 52 -8.18 3.60 -6.26
N MET A 53 -8.11 4.00 -5.00
CA MET A 53 -6.84 4.14 -4.28
C MET A 53 -6.14 2.78 -4.09
N CYS A 54 -6.90 1.73 -3.79
CA CYS A 54 -6.37 0.36 -3.73
C CYS A 54 -5.90 -0.14 -5.10
N ASP A 55 -6.72 0.03 -6.13
CA ASP A 55 -6.40 -0.38 -7.52
C ASP A 55 -5.11 0.32 -8.00
N PHE A 56 -5.01 1.63 -7.77
CA PHE A 56 -3.83 2.43 -8.08
C PHE A 56 -2.57 1.87 -7.41
N THR A 57 -2.64 1.60 -6.11
CA THR A 57 -1.52 1.10 -5.33
C THR A 57 -1.08 -0.29 -5.81
N LEU A 58 -2.04 -1.19 -6.03
CA LEU A 58 -1.75 -2.54 -6.50
C LEU A 58 -1.17 -2.54 -7.92
N ALA A 59 -1.68 -1.68 -8.81
CA ALA A 59 -1.14 -1.53 -10.17
C ALA A 59 0.35 -1.15 -10.13
N THR A 60 0.72 -0.15 -9.33
CA THR A 60 2.13 0.24 -9.17
C THR A 60 2.96 -0.89 -8.57
N LEU A 61 2.54 -1.47 -7.44
CA LEU A 61 3.32 -2.51 -6.76
C LEU A 61 3.47 -3.81 -7.57
N SER A 62 2.52 -4.12 -8.46
CA SER A 62 2.60 -5.30 -9.32
C SER A 62 3.61 -5.19 -10.46
N THR A 63 4.08 -3.97 -10.77
CA THR A 63 4.97 -3.71 -11.91
C THR A 63 6.36 -3.20 -11.50
N GLN A 64 6.56 -2.83 -10.24
CA GLN A 64 7.77 -2.17 -9.77
C GLN A 64 8.69 -3.08 -8.94
N ASN A 65 9.99 -2.94 -9.21
CA ASN A 65 11.14 -3.25 -8.35
C ASN A 65 11.18 -2.48 -7.02
N VAL A 66 10.45 -2.85 -5.95
CA VAL A 66 10.40 -1.98 -4.74
C VAL A 66 11.66 -2.12 -3.86
N PRO A 67 12.52 -1.09 -3.74
CA PRO A 67 13.69 -1.18 -2.88
C PRO A 67 13.32 -1.06 -1.39
N PRO A 68 14.21 -1.46 -0.47
CA PRO A 68 14.07 -1.15 0.94
C PRO A 68 13.92 0.35 1.20
N LEU A 69 13.15 0.73 2.23
CA LEU A 69 12.95 2.13 2.62
C LEU A 69 14.15 2.73 3.39
N THR A 70 15.06 1.88 3.88
CA THR A 70 16.28 2.25 4.57
C THR A 70 17.41 1.29 4.21
N GLU A 71 18.66 1.79 4.17
CA GLU A 71 19.84 0.94 3.93
C GLU A 71 20.13 -0.01 5.09
N THR A 72 19.75 0.39 6.32
CA THR A 72 19.89 -0.45 7.51
C THR A 72 18.64 -1.31 7.69
N PRO A 73 18.79 -2.63 7.89
CA PRO A 73 17.66 -3.49 8.25
C PRO A 73 17.04 -3.01 9.56
N VAL A 74 15.74 -2.67 9.52
CA VAL A 74 15.00 -2.40 10.75
C VAL A 74 14.68 -3.76 11.37
N ASN A 75 15.43 -4.16 12.40
CA ASN A 75 15.05 -5.30 13.24
C ASN A 75 13.73 -4.94 13.95
N CYS A 76 12.63 -5.55 13.51
CA CYS A 76 11.33 -5.53 14.18
C CYS A 76 11.01 -6.94 14.64
#